data_AF-A0A925YEQ4-F1
#
_entry.id   AF-A0A925YEQ4-F1
#
_cell.length_a   1.000
_cell.length_b   1.000
_cell.length_c   1.000
_cell.angle_alpha   90.00
_cell.angle_beta   90.00
_cell.angle_gamma   90.00
#
_symmetry.space_group_name_H-M   'P 1'
#
loop_
_entity.id
_entity.type
_entity.pdbx_description
1 polymer ?
#
loop_
_entity_poly.entity_id
_entity_poly.type
_entity_poly.pdbx_seq_one_letter_code
_entity_poly.pdbx_strand_id
1 'polypeptide(L)'
;HERIAIFAEHIAKMGTALGRTVEAFNGAAGAFETRVLPTARRLEDLGAAGKKPMSDVAPINTRPRPLLSPVTDDLDAYVDRGKGTLSSV
;
A
#
# COMPACT_ATOMS: atom_id res chain seq x y z
N HIS A 1 13.80 19.14 13.99
CA HIS A 1 12.77 18.15 13.58
C HIS A 1 12.61 17.97 12.06
N GLU A 2 13.32 18.74 11.23
CA GLU A 2 13.17 18.77 9.77
C GLU A 2 13.40 17.42 9.04
N ARG A 3 14.48 16.70 9.35
CA ARG A 3 14.78 15.40 8.70
C ARG A 3 13.68 14.36 8.91
N ILE A 4 13.04 14.37 10.08
CA ILE A 4 11.95 13.44 10.42
C ILE A 4 10.69 13.83 9.67
N ALA A 5 10.38 15.13 9.57
CA ALA A 5 9.26 15.64 8.79
C ALA A 5 9.38 15.26 7.30
N ILE A 6 10.55 15.51 6.69
CA ILE A 6 10.84 15.12 5.30
C ILE A 6 10.66 13.62 5.08
N PHE A 7 11.16 12.80 6.02
CA PHE A 7 10.99 11.35 5.93
C PHE A 7 9.50 10.94 6.01
N ALA A 8 8.73 11.55 6.92
CA ALA A 8 7.29 11.31 7.04
C ALA A 8 6.54 11.64 5.73
N GLU A 9 6.89 12.74 5.06
CA GLU A 9 6.33 13.08 3.75
C GLU A 9 6.61 12.03 2.67
N HIS A 10 7.84 11.50 2.61
CA HIS A 10 8.18 10.43 1.67
C HIS A 10 7.36 9.16 1.93
N ILE A 11 7.19 8.78 3.19
CA ILE A 11 6.37 7.62 3.56
C ILE A 11 4.90 7.84 3.19
N ALA A 12 4.36 9.05 3.39
CA ALA A 12 2.99 9.39 3.00
C ALA A 12 2.79 9.29 1.47
N LYS A 13 3.75 9.79 0.69
CA LYS A 13 3.77 9.68 -0.78
C LYS A 13 3.82 8.21 -1.22
N MET A 14 4.66 7.40 -0.58
CA MET A 14 4.76 5.95 -0.85
C MET A 14 3.45 5.21 -0.56
N GLY A 15 2.80 5.49 0.58
CA GLY A 15 1.52 4.87 0.92
C GLY A 15 0.44 5.14 -0.14
N THR A 16 0.39 6.38 -0.65
CA THR A 16 -0.52 6.75 -1.74
C THR A 16 -0.21 6.00 -3.04
N ALA A 17 1.06 5.92 -3.43
CA ALA A 17 1.48 5.21 -4.63
C ALA A 17 1.14 3.72 -4.56
N LEU A 18 1.41 3.07 -3.42
CA LEU A 18 1.07 1.66 -3.19
C LEU A 18 -0.44 1.42 -3.30
N GLY A 19 -1.27 2.32 -2.76
CA GLY A 19 -2.72 2.24 -2.89
C GLY A 19 -3.16 2.21 -4.36
N ARG A 20 -2.62 3.12 -5.18
CA ARG A 20 -2.90 3.17 -6.63
C ARG A 20 -2.42 1.92 -7.37
N THR A 21 -1.26 1.39 -7.01
CA THR A 21 -0.74 0.14 -7.60
C THR A 21 -1.67 -1.04 -7.31
N VAL A 22 -2.15 -1.17 -6.08
CA VAL A 22 -3.11 -2.24 -5.70
C VAL A 22 -4.42 -2.10 -6.47
N GLU A 23 -4.93 -0.88 -6.65
CA GLU A 23 -6.13 -0.62 -7.44
C GLU A 23 -5.94 -1.03 -8.91
N ALA A 24 -4.84 -0.63 -9.54
CA ALA A 24 -4.52 -1.00 -10.91
C ALA A 24 -4.36 -2.52 -11.09
N PHE A 25 -3.70 -3.18 -10.14
CA PHE A 25 -3.57 -4.64 -10.13
C PHE A 25 -4.93 -5.33 -10.06
N ASN A 26 -5.80 -4.90 -9.14
CA ASN A 26 -7.14 -5.50 -9.00
C ASN A 26 -8.00 -5.28 -10.24
N GLY A 27 -7.90 -4.11 -10.89
CA GLY A 27 -8.55 -3.86 -12.18
C GLY A 27 -8.07 -4.80 -13.28
N ALA A 28 -6.76 -5.05 -13.35
CA ALA A 28 -6.18 -5.99 -14.30
C ALA A 28 -6.60 -7.44 -14.01
N ALA A 29 -6.62 -7.85 -12.74
CA ALA A 29 -7.09 -9.17 -12.32
C ALA A 29 -8.56 -9.39 -12.72
N GLY A 30 -9.45 -8.43 -12.45
CA GLY A 30 -10.85 -8.52 -12.87
C GLY A 30 -11.03 -8.55 -14.40
N ALA A 31 -10.22 -7.80 -15.14
CA ALA A 31 -10.22 -7.87 -16.61
C ALA A 31 -9.72 -9.23 -17.12
N PHE A 32 -8.73 -9.81 -16.47
CA PHE A 32 -8.21 -11.14 -16.78
C PHE A 32 -9.31 -12.21 -16.61
N GLU A 33 -10.01 -12.19 -15.48
CA GLU A 33 -11.11 -13.13 -15.20
C GLU A 33 -12.27 -12.98 -16.19
N THR A 34 -12.68 -11.75 -16.48
CA THR A 34 -13.90 -11.50 -17.28
C THR A 34 -13.69 -11.55 -18.79
N ARG A 35 -12.45 -11.34 -19.28
CA ARG A 35 -12.17 -11.21 -20.72
C ARG A 35 -11.17 -12.25 -21.24
N VAL A 36 -10.15 -12.56 -20.45
CA VAL A 36 -9.06 -13.44 -20.90
C VAL A 36 -9.40 -14.91 -20.66
N LEU A 37 -9.84 -15.28 -19.45
CA LEU A 37 -10.17 -16.68 -19.13
C LEU A 37 -11.26 -17.28 -20.04
N PRO A 38 -12.36 -16.58 -20.39
CA PRO A 38 -13.35 -17.14 -21.33
C PRO A 38 -12.79 -17.38 -22.73
N THR A 39 -11.90 -16.50 -23.19
CA THR A 39 -11.24 -16.64 -24.50
C THR A 39 -10.28 -17.83 -24.48
N ALA A 40 -9.53 -18.01 -23.40
CA ALA A 40 -8.64 -19.16 -23.23
C ALA A 40 -9.40 -20.48 -23.24
N ARG A 41 -10.53 -20.57 -22.52
CA ARG A 41 -11.39 -21.76 -22.54
C ARG A 41 -11.92 -22.07 -23.95
N ARG A 42 -12.32 -21.05 -24.73
CA ARG A 42 -12.70 -21.26 -26.13
C ARG A 42 -11.56 -21.77 -27.00
N LEU A 43 -10.32 -21.33 -26.75
CA LEU A 43 -9.16 -21.86 -27.47
C LEU A 43 -8.87 -23.31 -27.11
N GLU A 44 -9.10 -23.71 -25.86
CA GLU A 44 -9.06 -25.12 -25.42
C GLU A 44 -10.11 -25.95 -26.16
N ASP A 45 -11.35 -25.47 -26.24
CA ASP A 45 -12.44 -26.15 -26.95
C ASP A 45 -12.14 -26.35 -28.45
N LEU A 46 -11.36 -25.44 -29.05
CA LEU A 46 -10.93 -25.51 -30.44
C LEU A 46 -9.63 -26.31 -30.65
N GLY A 47 -9.06 -26.88 -29.59
CA GLY A 47 -7.79 -27.64 -29.64
C GLY A 47 -6.56 -26.77 -29.92
N ALA A 48 -6.67 -25.44 -29.80
CA ALA A 48 -5.60 -24.48 -30.05
C ALA A 48 -4.88 -24.03 -28.76
N ALA A 49 -5.14 -24.67 -27.63
CA ALA A 49 -4.56 -24.30 -26.35
C ALA A 49 -3.09 -24.71 -26.21
N GLY A 50 -2.33 -23.89 -25.49
CA GLY A 50 -0.95 -24.19 -25.11
C GLY A 50 -0.88 -25.27 -24.03
N LYS A 51 0.30 -25.89 -23.86
CA LYS A 51 0.52 -26.97 -22.88
C LYS A 51 0.48 -26.52 -21.41
N LYS A 52 0.57 -25.21 -21.13
CA LYS A 52 0.65 -24.68 -19.77
C LYS A 52 -0.74 -24.24 -19.31
N PRO A 53 -1.27 -24.76 -18.18
CA PRO A 53 -2.54 -24.30 -17.65
C PRO A 53 -2.43 -22.84 -17.18
N MET A 54 -3.52 -22.11 -17.36
CA MET A 54 -3.62 -20.75 -16.83
C MET A 54 -3.73 -20.80 -15.30
N SER A 55 -3.04 -19.89 -14.62
CA SER A 55 -3.17 -19.74 -13.17
C SER A 55 -4.19 -18.65 -12.85
N ASP A 56 -4.97 -18.86 -11.80
CA ASP A 56 -5.87 -17.83 -11.27
C ASP A 56 -5.07 -16.68 -10.66
N VAL A 57 -5.60 -15.46 -10.83
CA VAL A 57 -5.02 -14.24 -10.27
C VAL A 57 -5.94 -13.74 -9.18
N ALA A 58 -5.58 -13.99 -7.92
CA ALA A 58 -6.39 -13.53 -6.79
C ALA A 58 -6.22 -12.00 -6.58
N PRO A 59 -7.31 -11.28 -6.22
CA PRO A 59 -7.23 -9.86 -5.91
C PRO A 59 -6.46 -9.62 -4.60
N ILE A 60 -5.83 -8.45 -4.50
CA ILE A 60 -5.18 -7.98 -3.28
C ILE A 60 -6.21 -7.21 -2.45
N ASN A 61 -6.54 -7.73 -1.26
CA ASN A 61 -7.47 -7.11 -0.31
C ASN A 61 -6.80 -6.24 0.76
N THR A 62 -5.47 -6.19 0.78
CA THR A 62 -4.69 -5.41 1.74
C THR A 62 -4.49 -3.99 1.23
N ARG A 63 -4.67 -2.99 2.10
CA ARG A 63 -4.36 -1.58 1.81
C ARG A 63 -3.18 -1.12 2.66
N PRO A 64 -2.37 -0.16 2.19
CA PRO A 64 -1.37 0.50 3.03
C PRO A 64 -2.00 1.02 4.33
N ARG A 65 -1.33 0.79 5.46
CA ARG A 65 -1.82 1.22 6.78
C ARG A 65 -1.94 2.75 6.79
N PRO A 66 -3.12 3.33 7.08
CA PRO A 66 -3.25 4.77 7.22
C PRO A 66 -2.43 5.24 8.42
N LEU A 67 -1.61 6.27 8.21
CA LEU A 67 -0.93 6.95 9.32
C LEU A 67 -1.94 7.90 9.97
N LEU A 68 -2.56 7.45 11.05
CA LEU A 68 -3.42 8.27 11.91
C LEU A 68 -2.55 8.95 12.95
N SER A 69 -1.79 9.96 12.54
CA SER A 69 -1.38 11.01 13.47
C SER A 69 -0.98 12.24 12.67
N PRO A 70 -1.68 13.38 12.82
CA PRO A 70 -0.97 14.63 12.64
C PRO A 70 0.20 14.59 13.63
N VAL A 71 1.42 14.76 13.12
CA VAL A 71 2.51 15.23 13.97
C VAL A 71 2.10 16.66 14.30
N THR A 72 1.28 16.84 15.34
CA THR A 72 1.01 18.17 15.86
C THR A 72 2.32 18.72 16.41
N ASP A 73 2.55 20.01 16.23
CA ASP A 73 3.76 20.76 16.62
C ASP A 73 4.07 20.74 18.13
N ASP A 74 3.43 19.88 18.92
CA ASP A 74 3.52 19.78 20.37
C ASP A 74 4.82 19.10 20.86
N LEU A 75 5.83 19.01 20.02
CA LEU A 75 7.18 18.58 20.41
C LEU A 75 7.81 19.53 21.44
N ASP A 76 7.44 20.81 21.40
CA ASP A 76 7.88 21.81 22.38
C ASP A 76 7.31 21.52 23.79
N ALA A 77 6.10 20.96 23.88
CA ALA A 77 5.49 20.56 25.16
C ALA A 77 6.13 19.31 25.77
N TYR A 78 6.88 18.53 24.97
CA TYR A 78 7.62 17.35 25.45
C TYR A 78 9.01 17.72 26.00
N VAL A 79 9.64 18.77 25.47
CA VAL A 79 10.94 19.27 25.94
C VAL A 79 10.82 19.99 27.28
N ASP A 80 9.70 20.68 27.53
CA ASP A 80 9.49 21.47 28.75
C ASP A 80 9.31 20.63 30.03
N ARG A 81 8.78 19.40 29.90
CA ARG A 81 8.61 18.46 31.03
C ARG A 81 9.93 17.89 31.59
N GLY A 82 11.06 18.15 30.93
CA GLY A 82 12.39 17.60 31.29
C GLY A 82 13.26 18.50 32.17
N LYS A 83 12.81 19.70 32.58
CA LYS A 83 13.62 20.66 33.37
C LYS A 83 13.09 20.96 34.78
N GLY A 84 12.34 20.04 35.38
CA GLY A 84 11.90 20.13 36.77
C GLY A 84 12.93 19.56 37.75
N THR A 85 13.80 20.43 38.28
CA THR A 85 14.46 20.34 39.60
C THR A 85 14.94 18.95 40.10
N LEU A 86 16.21 18.63 39.88
CA LEU A 86 16.97 17.88 40.89
C LEU A 86 17.40 18.90 41.94
N SER A 87 16.75 18.83 43.10
CA SER A 87 17.18 19.46 44.34
C SER A 87 18.63 19.05 44.63
N SER A 88 19.51 20.03 44.82
CA SER A 88 20.74 19.85 45.58
C SER A 88 20.97 21.06 46.49
N VAL A 89 21.06 20.74 47.78
CA VAL A 89 21.45 21.58 48.93
C VAL A 89 20.37 22.50 49.49
#